data_AF-A0AB34QXD3-F1
#
_entry.id   AF-A0AB34QXD3-F1
#
_cell.length_a   1.000
_cell.length_b   1.000
_cell.length_c   1.000
_cell.angle_alpha   90.00
_cell.angle_beta   90.00
_cell.angle_gamma   90.00
#
_symmetry.space_group_name_H-M   'P 1'
#
loop_
_entity.id
_entity.type
_entity.pdbx_description
1 polymer ?
#
loop_
_entity_poly.entity_id
_entity_poly.type
_entity_poly.pdbx_seq_one_letter_code
_entity_poly.pdbx_strand_id
1 'polypeptide(L)'
;MYSVVLIKGKTYAVMGHVFLVNQVKDVEKKVFQYLDGNEFFNCTEVKAPVDDPKTDEPVKEEEEPVQEAKTYTETELKGMNKTEQEAIIIDLGGDPSQLKDKSERIAFILDHQQQQEKTGE
;
A
#
# COMPACT_ATOMS: atom_id res chain seq x y z
N MET A 1 4.11 17.72 -8.53
CA MET A 1 4.71 17.67 -7.18
C MET A 1 5.48 16.36 -7.08
N TYR A 2 6.52 16.30 -6.23
CA TYR A 2 7.34 15.09 -6.09
C TYR A 2 7.07 14.49 -4.73
N SER A 3 6.64 13.24 -4.71
CA SER A 3 6.32 12.51 -3.49
C SER A 3 7.22 11.30 -3.37
N VAL A 4 7.66 11.03 -2.14
CA VAL A 4 8.54 9.91 -1.85
C VAL A 4 8.03 9.16 -0.62
N VAL A 5 8.05 7.83 -0.70
CA VAL A 5 7.60 6.90 0.34
C VAL A 5 8.77 6.02 0.74
N LEU A 6 9.02 5.89 2.04
CA LEU A 6 9.98 4.89 2.53
C LEU A 6 9.30 3.52 2.56
N ILE A 7 9.69 2.63 1.65
CA ILE A 7 9.12 1.28 1.53
C ILE A 7 9.94 0.23 2.29
N LYS A 8 11.17 0.58 2.69
CA LYS A 8 12.08 -0.35 3.37
C LYS A 8 12.81 0.35 4.52
N GLY A 9 12.87 -0.30 5.67
CA GLY A 9 13.43 0.27 6.91
C GLY A 9 12.34 0.77 7.87
N LYS A 10 12.74 1.41 8.98
CA LYS A 10 11.81 2.00 9.97
C LYS A 10 11.75 3.52 9.88
N THR A 11 12.91 4.14 9.71
CA THR A 11 13.05 5.60 9.61
C THR A 11 14.32 5.88 8.83
N TYR A 12 14.28 6.84 7.92
CA TYR A 12 15.42 7.21 7.09
C TYR A 12 15.52 8.73 7.01
N ALA A 13 16.69 9.29 7.30
CA ALA A 13 16.91 10.73 7.25
C ALA A 13 17.80 11.07 6.05
N VAL A 14 17.28 11.81 5.08
CA VAL A 14 18.01 12.25 3.88
C VAL A 14 17.83 13.74 3.67
N MET A 15 18.92 14.46 3.40
CA MET A 15 18.92 15.92 3.15
C MET A 15 18.09 16.75 4.16
N GLY A 16 18.05 16.34 5.43
CA GLY A 16 17.26 17.02 6.48
C GLY A 16 15.77 16.63 6.52
N HIS A 17 15.30 15.79 5.61
CA HIS A 17 13.96 15.20 5.63
C HIS A 17 14.01 13.84 6.34
N VAL A 18 13.15 13.68 7.35
CA VAL A 18 12.92 12.38 8.00
C VAL A 18 11.75 11.71 7.31
N PHE A 19 11.99 10.54 6.74
CA PHE A 19 11.00 9.66 6.13
C PHE A 19 10.71 8.51 7.07
N LEU A 20 9.42 8.28 7.31
CA LEU A 20 8.92 7.15 8.08
C LEU A 20 8.42 6.08 7.13
N VAL A 21 8.49 4.82 7.56
CA VAL A 21 8.02 3.69 6.74
C VAL A 21 6.54 3.86 6.39
N ASN A 22 6.19 3.61 5.14
CA ASN A 22 4.84 3.78 4.57
C ASN A 22 4.25 5.20 4.70
N GLN A 23 5.10 6.22 4.90
CA GLN A 23 4.66 7.61 4.92
C GLN A 23 5.00 8.29 3.60
N VAL A 24 3.97 8.80 2.93
CA VAL A 24 4.11 9.67 1.76
C VAL A 24 4.59 11.03 2.22
N LYS A 25 5.65 11.54 1.58
CA LYS A 25 6.21 12.85 1.89
C LYS A 25 6.52 13.62 0.62
N ASP A 26 5.97 14.82 0.53
CA ASP A 26 6.31 15.75 -0.54
C ASP A 26 7.72 16.30 -0.35
N VAL A 27 8.48 16.30 -1.43
CA VAL A 27 9.87 16.70 -1.46
C VAL A 27 10.17 17.58 -2.66
N GLU A 28 11.31 18.25 -2.62
CA GLU A 28 11.83 18.98 -3.77
C GLU A 28 12.41 18.03 -4.82
N LYS A 29 12.42 18.48 -6.09
CA LYS A 29 12.98 17.73 -7.22
C LYS A 29 14.41 17.23 -7.00
N LYS A 30 15.22 17.97 -6.23
CA LYS A 30 16.60 17.59 -5.87
C LYS A 30 16.64 16.39 -4.94
N VAL A 31 15.72 16.34 -3.97
CA VAL A 31 15.60 15.22 -3.03
C VAL A 31 15.01 14.01 -3.74
N PHE A 32 14.02 14.22 -4.61
CA PHE A 32 13.46 13.17 -5.47
C PHE A 32 14.55 12.50 -6.30
N GLN A 33 15.32 13.23 -7.11
CA GLN A 33 16.41 12.64 -7.92
C GLN A 33 17.50 11.94 -7.10
N TYR A 34 17.67 12.31 -5.83
CA TYR A 34 18.64 11.66 -4.95
C TYR A 34 18.11 10.33 -4.40
N LEU A 35 16.79 10.24 -4.20
CA LEU A 35 16.10 9.06 -3.70
C LEU A 35 15.64 8.13 -4.83
N ASP A 36 15.49 8.67 -6.04
CA ASP A 36 15.16 7.97 -7.27
C ASP A 36 16.30 6.99 -7.61
N GLY A 37 15.96 5.70 -7.71
CA GLY A 37 16.93 4.61 -7.84
C GLY A 37 17.42 4.01 -6.51
N ASN A 38 16.94 4.49 -5.37
CA ASN A 38 17.21 3.85 -4.08
C ASN A 38 16.14 2.78 -3.76
N GLU A 39 16.54 1.54 -3.54
CA GLU A 39 15.62 0.41 -3.25
C GLU A 39 14.83 0.58 -1.94
N PHE A 40 15.21 1.54 -1.10
CA PHE A 40 14.50 1.85 0.14
C PHE A 40 13.32 2.81 -0.05
N PHE A 41 13.25 3.49 -1.19
CA PHE A 41 12.30 4.56 -1.44
C PHE A 41 11.52 4.33 -2.72
N ASN A 42 10.22 4.58 -2.65
CA ASN A 42 9.37 4.66 -3.82
C ASN A 42 9.13 6.14 -4.14
N CYS A 43 9.56 6.57 -5.33
CA CYS A 43 9.56 7.96 -5.76
C CYS A 43 8.51 8.13 -6.87
N THR A 44 7.51 8.99 -6.66
CA THR A 44 6.43 9.23 -7.62
C THR A 44 6.38 10.71 -8.03
N GLU A 45 6.34 10.98 -9.34
CA GLU A 45 6.09 12.34 -9.87
C GLU A 45 4.58 12.50 -10.11
N VAL A 46 3.86 13.12 -9.16
CA VAL A 46 2.44 13.44 -9.35
C VAL A 46 2.32 14.72 -10.17
N LYS A 47 1.99 14.60 -11.45
CA LYS A 47 1.46 15.73 -12.24
C LYS A 47 0.04 16.03 -11.75
N ALA A 48 -0.22 17.27 -11.34
CA ALA A 48 -1.55 17.69 -10.88
C ALA A 48 -2.64 17.35 -11.92
N PRO A 49 -3.85 16.94 -11.48
CA PRO A 49 -4.90 16.48 -12.37
C PRO A 49 -5.43 17.64 -13.22
N VAL A 50 -5.37 17.48 -14.54
CA VAL A 50 -6.32 18.15 -15.45
C VAL A 50 -7.43 17.15 -15.71
N ASP A 51 -8.64 17.63 -15.48
CA ASP A 51 -9.96 17.01 -15.64
C ASP A 51 -10.15 16.28 -16.99
N ASP A 52 -11.06 15.29 -16.97
CA ASP A 52 -11.80 14.69 -18.10
C ASP A 52 -11.22 13.48 -18.90
N PRO A 53 -12.11 12.62 -19.46
CA PRO A 53 -11.99 11.16 -19.40
C PRO A 53 -11.86 10.50 -20.79
N LYS A 54 -11.64 9.16 -20.76
CA LYS A 54 -11.91 8.15 -21.82
C LYS A 54 -10.69 7.63 -22.61
N THR A 55 -10.32 6.39 -22.26
CA THR A 55 -9.93 5.25 -23.11
C THR A 55 -8.80 5.44 -24.13
N ASP A 56 -7.63 4.84 -23.89
CA ASP A 56 -7.11 3.66 -24.63
C ASP A 56 -5.74 3.27 -24.02
N GLU A 57 -5.63 2.02 -23.55
CA GLU A 57 -4.37 1.32 -23.26
C GLU A 57 -3.55 1.08 -24.56
N PRO A 58 -2.27 0.63 -24.57
CA PRO A 58 -1.58 -0.08 -23.48
C PRO A 58 -0.08 0.28 -23.25
N VAL A 59 0.46 -0.31 -22.16
CA VAL A 59 1.85 -0.79 -21.92
C VAL A 59 2.73 -0.02 -20.91
N LYS A 60 2.84 -0.67 -19.73
CA LYS A 60 3.98 -0.83 -18.78
C LYS A 60 4.33 0.26 -17.75
N GLU A 61 4.06 -0.13 -16.49
CA GLU A 61 4.97 -0.20 -15.32
C GLU A 61 5.48 1.15 -14.77
N GLU A 62 5.29 1.56 -13.52
CA GLU A 62 4.81 0.93 -12.28
C GLU A 62 3.85 1.92 -11.60
N GLU A 63 2.63 1.45 -11.36
CA GLU A 63 1.54 2.18 -10.74
C GLU A 63 1.80 2.30 -9.23
N GLU A 64 1.83 3.55 -8.77
CA GLU A 64 1.35 4.06 -7.47
C GLU A 64 1.24 3.05 -6.30
N PRO A 65 1.82 3.30 -5.11
CA PRO A 65 1.15 2.86 -3.90
C PRO A 65 0.17 3.98 -3.55
N VAL A 66 -0.93 4.08 -4.30
CA VAL A 66 -2.20 4.33 -3.63
C VAL A 66 -2.23 3.30 -2.51
N GLN A 67 -2.52 3.71 -1.28
CA GLN A 67 -2.91 2.75 -0.25
C GLN A 67 -4.27 2.18 -0.69
N GLU A 68 -4.29 1.47 -1.80
CA GLU A 68 -5.28 0.46 -2.07
C GLU A 68 -5.06 -0.52 -0.94
N ALA A 69 -5.95 -0.46 0.05
CA ALA A 69 -6.16 -1.56 0.96
C ALA A 69 -6.22 -2.81 0.08
N LYS A 70 -5.13 -3.58 0.04
CA LYS A 70 -4.98 -4.68 -0.93
C LYS A 70 -6.11 -5.66 -0.68
N THR A 71 -7.19 -5.57 -1.46
CA THR A 71 -8.39 -6.38 -1.27
C THR A 71 -8.04 -7.79 -1.71
N TYR A 72 -8.23 -8.77 -0.83
CA TYR A 72 -7.91 -10.16 -1.14
C TYR A 72 -9.20 -10.86 -1.54
N THR A 73 -9.17 -11.63 -2.62
CA THR A 73 -10.32 -12.46 -2.99
C THR A 73 -10.34 -13.77 -2.20
N GLU A 74 -11.53 -14.38 -2.05
CA GLU A 74 -11.67 -15.68 -1.37
C GLU A 74 -10.71 -16.74 -1.95
N THR A 75 -10.54 -16.75 -3.27
CA THR A 75 -9.69 -17.71 -3.98
C THR A 75 -8.21 -17.52 -3.62
N GLU A 76 -7.74 -16.28 -3.53
CA GLU A 76 -6.37 -15.97 -3.12
C GLU A 76 -6.12 -16.35 -1.67
N LEU A 77 -7.02 -15.97 -0.77
CA LEU A 77 -6.90 -16.32 0.64
C LEU A 77 -6.96 -17.84 0.84
N LYS A 78 -7.74 -18.56 0.02
CA LYS A 78 -7.77 -20.03 0.03
C LYS A 78 -6.46 -20.64 -0.47
N GLY A 79 -5.74 -19.97 -1.37
CA GLY A 79 -4.39 -20.34 -1.80
C GLY A 79 -3.29 -20.02 -0.78
N MET A 80 -3.52 -19.04 0.10
CA MET A 80 -2.53 -18.60 1.09
C MET A 80 -2.32 -19.57 2.26
N ASN A 81 -1.12 -19.50 2.83
CA ASN A 81 -0.76 -20.22 4.04
C ASN A 81 -1.32 -19.55 5.29
N LYS A 82 -1.39 -20.30 6.39
CA LYS A 82 -1.88 -19.80 7.67
C LYS A 82 -1.21 -18.48 8.09
N THR A 83 0.12 -18.44 8.07
CA THR A 83 0.89 -17.25 8.47
C THR A 83 0.55 -16.01 7.63
N GLU A 84 0.31 -16.19 6.33
CA GLU A 84 -0.04 -15.10 5.43
C GLU A 84 -1.43 -14.55 5.76
N GLN A 85 -2.40 -15.43 6.00
CA GLN A 85 -3.74 -15.02 6.45
C GLN A 85 -3.70 -14.30 7.80
N GLU A 86 -2.91 -14.80 8.75
CA GLU A 86 -2.78 -14.19 10.08
C GLU A 86 -2.15 -12.80 10.00
N ALA A 87 -1.16 -12.60 9.13
CA ALA A 87 -0.56 -11.29 8.88
C ALA A 87 -1.59 -10.28 8.34
N ILE A 88 -2.45 -10.70 7.41
CA ILE A 88 -3.51 -9.87 6.85
C ILE A 88 -4.55 -9.51 7.92
N ILE A 89 -4.93 -10.47 8.76
CA ILE A 89 -5.87 -10.23 9.87
C ILE A 89 -5.32 -9.16 10.82
N ILE A 90 -4.03 -9.25 11.17
CA ILE A 90 -3.37 -8.26 12.04
C ILE A 90 -3.33 -6.88 11.37
N ASP A 91 -3.03 -6.82 10.08
CA ASP A 91 -2.99 -5.59 9.29
C ASP A 91 -4.38 -4.91 9.24
N LEU A 92 -5.45 -5.71 9.17
CA LEU A 92 -6.84 -5.27 9.27
C LEU A 92 -7.30 -4.92 10.70
N GLY A 93 -6.40 -4.98 11.68
CA GLY A 93 -6.68 -4.68 13.10
C GLY A 93 -7.40 -5.79 13.86
N GLY A 94 -7.47 -7.00 13.29
CA GLY A 94 -8.05 -8.18 13.92
C GLY A 94 -7.06 -9.01 14.72
N ASP A 95 -7.57 -9.93 15.55
CA ASP A 95 -6.77 -10.90 16.28
C ASP A 95 -6.87 -12.29 15.62
N PRO A 96 -5.80 -12.80 14.97
CA PRO A 96 -5.82 -14.11 14.32
C PRO A 96 -5.95 -15.27 15.31
N SER A 97 -5.64 -15.06 16.60
CA SER A 97 -5.75 -16.11 17.62
C SER A 97 -7.21 -16.43 17.97
N GLN A 98 -8.14 -15.49 17.73
CA GLN A 98 -9.59 -15.75 17.85
C GLN A 98 -10.12 -16.66 16.74
N LEU A 99 -9.44 -16.71 15.59
CA LEU A 99 -9.90 -17.39 14.38
C LEU A 99 -9.15 -18.73 14.26
N LYS A 100 -9.82 -19.84 14.57
CA LYS A 100 -9.18 -21.16 14.63
C LYS A 100 -9.12 -21.80 13.26
N ASP A 101 -10.19 -21.65 12.49
CA ASP A 101 -10.35 -22.27 11.19
C ASP A 101 -9.87 -21.37 10.04
N LYS A 102 -9.36 -22.00 8.98
CA LYS A 102 -8.95 -21.30 7.75
C LYS A 102 -10.12 -20.52 7.13
N SER A 103 -11.32 -21.09 7.14
CA SER A 103 -12.52 -20.43 6.61
C SER A 103 -12.93 -19.21 7.44
N GLU A 104 -12.80 -19.27 8.78
CA GLU A 104 -13.06 -18.12 9.67
C GLU A 104 -12.09 -16.98 9.39
N ARG A 105 -10.80 -17.30 9.17
CA ARG A 105 -9.78 -16.31 8.79
C ARG A 105 -10.11 -15.63 7.46
N ILE A 106 -10.49 -16.40 6.45
CA ILE A 106 -10.86 -15.89 5.12
C ILE A 106 -12.08 -14.97 5.22
N ALA A 107 -13.13 -15.41 5.91
CA ALA A 107 -14.36 -14.63 6.06
C ALA A 107 -14.12 -13.31 6.81
N PHE A 108 -13.30 -13.33 7.85
CA PHE A 108 -12.93 -12.13 8.61
C PHE A 108 -12.22 -11.09 7.72
N ILE A 109 -11.25 -11.54 6.93
CA ILE A 109 -10.49 -10.66 6.01
C ILE A 109 -11.43 -10.00 5.02
N LEU A 110 -12.30 -10.78 4.36
CA LEU A 110 -13.24 -10.27 3.36
C LEU A 110 -14.23 -9.24 3.95
N ASP A 111 -14.75 -9.51 5.15
CA ASP A 111 -15.69 -8.62 5.84
C ASP A 111 -15.02 -7.30 6.27
N HIS A 112 -13.86 -7.36 6.91
CA HIS A 112 -13.12 -6.17 7.35
C HIS A 112 -12.66 -5.30 6.17
N GLN A 113 -12.28 -5.91 5.05
CA GLN A 113 -11.92 -5.19 3.83
C GLN A 113 -13.09 -4.36 3.29
N GLN A 114 -14.31 -4.91 3.31
CA GLN A 114 -15.52 -4.19 2.87
C GLN A 114 -15.92 -3.05 3.82
N GLN A 115 -15.62 -3.17 5.12
CA GLN A 115 -15.91 -2.12 6.11
C GLN A 115 -14.92 -0.96 6.06
N GLN A 116 -13.64 -1.22 5.73
CA GLN A 116 -12.65 -0.15 5.55
C GLN A 116 -12.94 0.70 4.31
N GLU A 117 -13.48 0.11 3.23
CA GLU A 117 -13.88 0.85 2.02
C GLU A 117 -15.00 1.87 2.30
N LYS A 118 -15.91 1.58 3.24
CA LYS A 118 -17.06 2.46 3.56
C LYS A 118 -16.79 3.58 4.56
N THR A 119 -15.64 3.56 5.25
CA THR A 119 -15.32 4.55 6.29
C THR A 119 -14.50 5.74 5.74
N GLY A 120 -14.15 5.70 4.45
CA GLY A 120 -13.43 6.77 3.75
C GLY A 120 -14.31 7.78 3.02
N GLU A 121 -15.62 7.82 3.29
CA GLU A 121 -16.58 8.76 2.67
C GLU A 121 -16.89 9.97 3.57
#